data_AF-A0A2E2TQ94-F1
#
_entry.id   AF-A0A2E2TQ94-F1
#
_cell.length_a   1.000
_cell.length_b   1.000
_cell.length_c   1.000
_cell.angle_alpha   90.00
_cell.angle_beta   90.00
_cell.angle_gamma   90.00
#
_symmetry.space_group_name_H-M   'P 1'
#
loop_
_entity.id
_entity.type
_entity.pdbx_description
1 polymer ?
#
loop_
_entity_poly.entity_id
_entity_poly.type
_entity_poly.pdbx_seq_one_letter_code
_entity_poly.pdbx_strand_id
1 'polypeptide(L)'
;MHEYFDYRGVESQHHPVKISSYNEINEQKKQISIKGLSDLLDTIKFGEKILIVDDVLDTGRSLDALLRELGNKNIAPQPQRCKIACPWYKPTRNLTSIQPDFYLRTTHNWLVFPHELKGLSAKEISLNKTSISKIITQK
;
A
#
# COMPACT_ATOMS: atom_id res chain seq x y z
N MET A 1 13.11 -3.64 -4.80
CA MET A 1 12.64 -2.50 -5.63
C MET A 1 13.71 -1.43 -5.67
N HIS A 2 14.12 -0.90 -4.52
CA HIS A 2 15.25 0.02 -4.39
C HIS A 2 16.48 -0.44 -5.16
N GLU A 3 16.99 -1.64 -4.84
CA GLU A 3 18.10 -2.30 -5.55
C GLU A 3 17.93 -2.35 -7.07
N TYR A 4 16.70 -2.54 -7.56
CA TYR A 4 16.46 -2.59 -9.00
C TYR A 4 16.54 -1.19 -9.64
N PHE A 5 16.01 -0.15 -8.98
CA PHE A 5 16.15 1.21 -9.48
C PHE A 5 17.61 1.66 -9.47
N ASP A 6 18.33 1.39 -8.40
CA ASP A 6 19.76 1.70 -8.28
C ASP A 6 20.58 0.98 -9.35
N TYR A 7 20.33 -0.32 -9.56
CA TYR A 7 20.95 -1.09 -10.65
C TYR A 7 20.68 -0.49 -12.03
N ARG A 8 19.51 0.13 -12.23
CA ARG A 8 19.13 0.81 -13.47
C ARG A 8 19.64 2.25 -13.56
N GLY A 9 20.43 2.71 -12.58
CA GLY A 9 20.94 4.08 -12.51
C GLY A 9 19.88 5.12 -12.16
N VAL A 10 18.77 4.69 -11.56
CA VAL A 10 17.69 5.58 -11.10
C VAL A 10 17.83 5.76 -9.60
N GLU A 11 18.36 6.91 -9.19
CA GLU A 11 18.40 7.29 -7.78
C GLU A 11 16.98 7.47 -7.23
N SER A 12 16.67 6.81 -6.11
CA SER A 12 15.35 6.86 -5.50
C SER A 12 15.43 6.83 -3.99
N GLN A 13 14.56 7.59 -3.33
CA GLN A 13 14.37 7.53 -1.88
C GLN A 13 13.15 6.67 -1.55
N HIS A 14 13.26 5.88 -0.50
CA HIS A 14 12.19 4.98 -0.05
C HIS A 14 11.60 5.44 1.28
N HIS A 15 10.32 5.79 1.26
CA HIS A 15 9.58 6.31 2.41
C HIS A 15 8.41 5.38 2.75
N PRO A 16 8.49 4.57 3.83
CA PRO A 16 7.41 3.70 4.22
C PRO A 16 6.27 4.49 4.88
N VAL A 17 5.05 4.31 4.39
CA VAL A 17 3.85 4.90 4.98
C VAL A 17 2.95 3.79 5.53
N LYS A 18 2.48 3.97 6.76
CA LYS A 18 1.51 3.06 7.38
C LYS A 18 0.14 3.71 7.42
N ILE A 19 -0.83 3.06 6.82
CA ILE A 19 -2.23 3.48 6.84
C ILE A 19 -3.02 2.49 7.69
N SER A 20 -3.66 2.99 8.73
CA SER A 20 -4.55 2.23 9.60
C SER A 20 -5.96 2.76 9.48
N SER A 21 -6.95 1.87 9.43
CA SER A 21 -8.35 2.26 9.57
C SER A 21 -8.91 1.77 10.89
N TYR A 22 -9.54 2.66 11.65
CA TYR A 22 -10.20 2.34 12.90
C TYR A 22 -11.71 2.56 12.73
N ASN A 23 -12.49 1.65 13.32
CA ASN A 23 -13.93 1.85 13.49
C ASN A 23 -14.10 2.37 14.91
N GLU A 24 -14.41 3.66 15.07
CA GLU A 24 -14.86 4.13 16.38
C GLU A 24 -16.26 3.59 16.64
N ILE A 25 -16.44 2.95 17.79
CA ILE A 25 -17.61 2.12 18.13
C ILE A 25 -18.92 2.94 18.15
N ASN A 26 -18.83 4.28 18.26
CA ASN A 26 -19.99 5.17 18.39
C ASN A 26 -20.24 6.11 17.20
N GLU A 27 -19.36 6.17 16.20
CA GLU A 27 -19.61 6.94 14.98
C GLU A 27 -19.41 6.06 13.76
N GLN A 28 -20.37 6.08 12.83
CA GLN A 28 -20.28 5.38 11.54
C GLN A 28 -19.13 5.90 10.64
N LYS A 29 -18.23 6.75 11.16
CA LYS A 29 -17.08 7.29 10.46
C LYS A 29 -15.86 6.41 10.70
N LYS A 30 -15.44 5.73 9.63
CA LYS A 30 -14.16 5.04 9.56
C LYS A 30 -13.05 6.10 9.53
N GLN A 31 -12.36 6.30 10.66
CA GLN A 31 -11.24 7.24 10.71
C GLN A 31 -9.98 6.56 10.17
N ILE A 32 -9.27 7.25 9.28
CA ILE A 32 -8.01 6.78 8.69
C ILE A 32 -6.87 7.53 9.36
N SER A 33 -5.86 6.79 9.84
CA SER A 33 -4.63 7.33 10.40
C SER A 33 -3.46 6.98 9.50
N ILE A 34 -2.68 7.98 9.12
CA ILE A 34 -1.50 7.85 8.27
C ILE A 34 -0.26 8.18 9.11
N LYS A 35 0.70 7.26 9.18
CA LYS A 35 1.99 7.43 9.89
C LYS A 35 3.15 7.30 8.91
N GLY A 36 4.25 7.99 9.18
CA GLY A 36 5.46 7.99 8.34
C GLY A 36 5.47 9.05 7.23
N LEU A 37 4.43 9.89 7.15
CA LEU A 37 4.37 10.94 6.12
C LEU A 37 5.28 12.14 6.42
N SER A 38 5.66 12.35 7.69
CA SER A 38 6.57 13.43 8.09
C SER A 38 7.93 13.31 7.43
N ASP A 39 8.50 12.11 7.40
CA ASP A 39 9.82 11.87 6.81
C ASP A 39 9.83 12.17 5.31
N LEU A 40 8.72 11.91 4.61
CA LEU A 40 8.54 12.30 3.22
C LEU A 40 8.48 13.83 3.06
N LEU A 41 7.75 14.53 3.94
CA LEU A 41 7.62 15.99 3.90
C LEU A 41 8.96 16.71 4.07
N ASP A 42 9.82 16.16 4.93
CA ASP A 42 11.11 16.76 5.24
C ASP A 42 12.13 16.59 4.10
N THR A 43 11.89 15.64 3.19
CA THR A 43 12.87 15.23 2.17
C THR A 43 12.44 15.55 0.75
N ILE A 44 11.14 15.57 0.46
CA ILE A 44 10.63 15.75 -0.90
C ILE A 44 10.87 17.17 -1.44
N LYS A 45 11.42 17.26 -2.64
CA LYS A 45 11.69 18.55 -3.31
C LYS A 45 10.60 18.89 -4.33
N PHE A 46 10.46 20.18 -4.60
CA PHE A 46 9.61 20.66 -5.68
C PHE A 46 10.06 20.07 -7.02
N GLY A 47 9.12 19.61 -7.84
CA GLY A 47 9.38 18.97 -9.13
C GLY A 47 9.62 17.46 -9.09
N GLU A 48 9.88 16.86 -7.91
CA GLU A 48 10.12 15.42 -7.82
C GLU A 48 8.89 14.58 -8.17
N LYS A 49 9.15 13.36 -8.65
CA LYS A 49 8.16 12.35 -9.02
C LYS A 49 8.02 11.35 -7.88
N ILE A 50 6.79 10.97 -7.59
CA ILE A 50 6.43 10.00 -6.56
C ILE A 50 5.88 8.75 -7.23
N LEU A 51 6.37 7.59 -6.80
CA LEU A 51 5.78 6.30 -7.11
C LEU A 51 5.24 5.69 -5.81
N ILE A 52 3.92 5.64 -5.68
CA ILE A 52 3.25 4.93 -4.60
C ILE A 52 3.16 3.46 -4.98
N VAL A 53 3.61 2.58 -4.09
CA VAL A 53 3.61 1.14 -4.34
C VAL A 53 2.89 0.39 -3.23
N ASP A 54 1.95 -0.47 -3.62
CA ASP A 54 1.24 -1.39 -2.74
C ASP A 54 1.17 -2.79 -3.37
N ASP A 55 0.84 -3.82 -2.59
CA ASP A 55 0.75 -5.19 -3.11
C ASP A 55 -0.54 -5.45 -3.91
N VAL A 56 -1.65 -4.81 -3.51
CA VAL A 56 -2.93 -4.85 -4.18
C VAL A 56 -3.69 -3.53 -4.08
N LEU A 57 -4.26 -3.08 -5.20
CA LEU A 57 -5.35 -2.09 -5.17
C LEU A 57 -6.69 -2.82 -5.14
N ASP A 58 -7.28 -2.91 -3.93
CA ASP A 58 -8.61 -3.50 -3.70
C ASP A 58 -9.71 -2.42 -3.70
N THR A 59 -10.15 -1.96 -2.53
CA THR A 59 -11.23 -0.94 -2.44
C THR A 59 -10.80 0.48 -2.80
N GLY A 60 -9.49 0.74 -2.91
CA GLY A 60 -8.93 2.06 -3.20
C GLY A 60 -9.00 3.08 -2.05
N ARG A 61 -9.69 2.78 -0.94
CA ARG A 61 -9.93 3.75 0.16
C ARG A 61 -8.67 4.21 0.88
N SER A 62 -7.73 3.31 1.16
CA SER A 62 -6.46 3.67 1.81
C SER A 62 -5.63 4.60 0.92
N LEU A 63 -5.56 4.29 -0.37
CA LEU A 63 -4.83 5.10 -1.33
C LEU A 63 -5.49 6.47 -1.55
N ASP A 64 -6.82 6.53 -1.62
CA ASP A 64 -7.56 7.80 -1.68
C ASP A 64 -7.28 8.69 -0.47
N ALA A 65 -7.26 8.13 0.74
CA ALA A 65 -6.88 8.88 1.93
C ALA A 65 -5.44 9.40 1.86
N LEU A 66 -4.49 8.58 1.38
CA LEU A 66 -3.11 9.01 1.19
C LEU A 66 -3.00 10.15 0.18
N LEU A 67 -3.65 10.03 -0.98
CA LEU A 67 -3.61 11.08 -2.01
C LEU A 67 -4.25 12.38 -1.54
N ARG A 68 -5.35 12.32 -0.78
CA ARG A 68 -5.96 13.50 -0.15
C ARG A 68 -5.00 14.15 0.84
N GLU A 69 -4.34 13.36 1.68
CA GLU A 69 -3.38 13.90 2.66
C GLU A 69 -2.15 14.51 1.97
N LEU A 70 -1.62 13.88 0.92
CA LEU A 70 -0.56 14.45 0.09
C LEU A 70 -1.00 15.77 -0.57
N GLY A 71 -2.22 15.81 -1.12
CA GLY A 71 -2.82 17.01 -1.71
C GLY A 71 -2.98 18.15 -0.70
N ASN A 72 -3.45 17.86 0.52
CA ASN A 72 -3.58 18.83 1.60
C ASN A 72 -2.23 19.46 2.00
N LYS A 73 -1.13 18.73 1.80
CA LYS A 73 0.23 19.20 2.07
C LYS A 73 0.92 19.80 0.83
N ASN A 74 0.18 20.04 -0.26
CA ASN A 74 0.69 20.51 -1.55
C ASN A 74 1.78 19.61 -2.16
N ILE A 75 1.82 18.33 -1.79
CA ILE A 75 2.71 17.34 -2.39
C ILE A 75 2.01 16.74 -3.61
N ALA A 76 2.64 16.94 -4.78
CA ALA A 76 2.32 16.27 -6.04
C ALA A 76 0.82 16.17 -6.41
N PRO A 77 0.09 17.30 -6.52
CA PRO A 77 -1.34 17.27 -6.87
C PRO A 77 -1.61 16.86 -8.33
N GLN A 78 -0.58 16.62 -9.15
CA GLN A 78 -0.73 16.39 -10.59
C GLN A 78 -0.46 14.93 -11.00
N PRO A 79 -1.33 14.31 -11.82
CA PRO A 79 -1.17 12.94 -12.32
C PRO A 79 0.14 12.64 -13.07
N GLN A 80 0.84 13.68 -13.53
CA GLN A 80 2.15 13.54 -14.19
C GLN A 80 3.31 13.32 -13.20
N ARG A 81 3.10 13.65 -11.92
CA ARG A 81 4.13 13.60 -10.87
C ARG A 81 3.89 12.53 -9.82
N CYS A 82 2.68 12.02 -9.68
CA CYS A 82 2.36 10.91 -8.78
C CYS A 82 1.85 9.74 -9.60
N LYS A 83 2.49 8.58 -9.47
CA LYS A 83 2.12 7.32 -10.13
C LYS A 83 1.88 6.24 -9.10
N ILE A 84 1.00 5.29 -9.43
CA ILE A 84 0.63 4.18 -8.56
C ILE A 84 1.00 2.87 -9.24
N ALA A 85 1.70 2.00 -8.52
CA ALA A 85 2.05 0.66 -8.98
C ALA A 85 1.59 -0.40 -7.98
N CYS A 86 0.95 -1.46 -8.49
CA CYS A 86 0.64 -2.64 -7.70
C CYS A 86 0.66 -3.92 -8.55
N PRO A 87 1.21 -5.05 -8.06
CA PRO A 87 1.13 -6.30 -8.79
C PRO A 87 -0.31 -6.74 -9.11
N TRP A 88 -1.24 -6.52 -8.17
CA TRP A 88 -2.65 -6.92 -8.30
C TRP A 88 -3.61 -5.74 -8.25
N TYR A 89 -4.60 -5.73 -9.15
CA TYR A 89 -5.70 -4.77 -9.14
C TYR A 89 -7.05 -5.48 -9.16
N LYS A 90 -7.99 -5.10 -8.27
CA LYS A 90 -9.35 -5.66 -8.23
C LYS A 90 -10.38 -4.62 -8.70
N PRO A 91 -10.56 -4.42 -10.03
CA PRO A 91 -11.39 -3.33 -10.56
C PRO A 91 -12.84 -3.37 -10.06
N THR A 92 -13.42 -4.57 -9.92
CA THR A 92 -14.82 -4.72 -9.47
C THR A 92 -15.03 -4.43 -7.99
N ARG A 93 -13.95 -4.36 -7.19
CA ARG A 93 -14.00 -4.04 -5.76
C ARG A 93 -13.59 -2.60 -5.49
N ASN A 94 -13.11 -1.88 -6.49
CA ASN A 94 -12.70 -0.50 -6.36
C ASN A 94 -13.90 0.39 -6.04
N LEU A 95 -13.80 1.15 -4.96
CA LEU A 95 -14.86 2.06 -4.49
C LEU A 95 -14.47 3.53 -4.69
N THR A 96 -13.40 3.79 -5.44
CA THR A 96 -12.89 5.13 -5.75
C THR A 96 -12.72 5.27 -7.27
N SER A 97 -12.41 6.48 -7.72
CA SER A 97 -12.04 6.75 -9.13
C SER A 97 -10.59 6.43 -9.46
N ILE A 98 -9.79 6.00 -8.47
CA ILE A 98 -8.34 5.80 -8.62
C ILE A 98 -8.07 4.49 -9.33
N GLN A 99 -7.22 4.52 -10.36
CA GLN A 99 -6.70 3.35 -11.04
C GLN A 99 -5.18 3.33 -10.90
N PRO A 100 -4.55 2.14 -10.79
CA PRO A 100 -3.10 2.07 -10.80
C PRO A 100 -2.57 2.39 -12.20
N ASP A 101 -1.50 3.17 -12.28
CA ASP A 101 -0.80 3.42 -13.54
C ASP A 101 -0.06 2.17 -14.04
N PHE A 102 0.41 1.34 -13.11
CA PHE A 102 1.13 0.11 -13.41
C PHE A 102 0.55 -1.06 -12.60
N TYR A 103 0.12 -2.12 -13.29
CA TYR A 103 -0.25 -3.37 -12.65
C TYR A 103 0.07 -4.59 -13.51
N LEU A 104 0.24 -5.75 -12.87
CA LEU A 104 0.57 -6.98 -13.59
C LEU A 104 -0.69 -7.79 -13.92
N ARG A 105 -1.62 -7.90 -12.96
CA ARG A 105 -2.79 -8.79 -13.07
C ARG A 105 -4.02 -8.20 -12.42
N THR A 106 -5.18 -8.60 -12.93
CA THR A 106 -6.46 -8.39 -12.25
C THR A 106 -7.01 -9.70 -11.71
N THR A 107 -7.81 -9.63 -10.64
CA THR A 107 -8.50 -10.80 -10.10
C THR A 107 -9.72 -10.42 -9.27
N HIS A 108 -10.69 -11.33 -9.19
CA HIS A 108 -11.81 -11.26 -8.25
C HIS A 108 -11.58 -12.15 -7.02
N ASN A 109 -10.57 -13.01 -7.06
CA ASN A 109 -10.32 -13.98 -6.01
C ASN A 109 -9.81 -13.29 -4.74
N TRP A 110 -10.03 -13.95 -3.61
CA TRP A 110 -9.32 -13.61 -2.39
C TRP A 110 -7.81 -13.80 -2.61
N LEU A 111 -7.01 -12.83 -2.16
CA LEU A 111 -5.55 -12.90 -2.22
C LEU A 111 -5.05 -13.18 -0.81
N VAL A 112 -4.06 -14.07 -0.71
CA VAL A 112 -3.30 -14.29 0.52
C VAL A 112 -1.84 -14.10 0.16
N PHE A 113 -1.24 -13.00 0.61
CA PHE A 113 0.17 -12.73 0.30
C PHE A 113 1.12 -13.52 1.20
N PRO A 114 2.37 -13.78 0.78
CA PRO A 114 3.34 -14.52 1.59
C PRO A 114 3.55 -13.93 3.00
N HIS A 115 3.53 -12.60 3.12
CA HIS A 115 3.76 -11.87 4.37
C HIS A 115 2.51 -11.75 5.27
N GLU A 116 1.30 -12.04 4.75
CA GLU A 116 0.07 -11.95 5.54
C GLU A 116 -0.06 -13.12 6.51
N LEU A 117 -0.40 -12.82 7.77
CA LEU A 117 -0.68 -13.82 8.82
C LEU A 117 -2.07 -13.62 9.43
N LYS A 118 -2.51 -12.37 9.52
CA LYS A 118 -3.79 -12.01 10.14
C LYS A 118 -4.93 -12.57 9.31
N GLY A 119 -5.89 -13.21 9.97
CA GLY A 119 -7.05 -13.82 9.32
C GLY A 119 -6.84 -15.27 8.88
N LEU A 120 -5.64 -15.83 9.06
CA LEU A 120 -5.36 -17.24 8.82
C LEU A 120 -5.41 -18.03 10.13
N SER A 121 -5.97 -19.24 10.06
CA SER A 121 -5.91 -20.23 11.13
C SER A 121 -4.49 -20.81 11.26
N ALA A 122 -4.15 -21.35 12.44
CA ALA A 122 -2.89 -22.04 12.65
C ALA A 122 -2.68 -23.21 11.65
N LYS A 123 -3.76 -23.89 11.28
CA LYS A 123 -3.74 -24.96 10.27
C LYS A 123 -3.38 -24.40 8.88
N GLU A 124 -3.99 -23.31 8.45
CA GLU A 124 -3.68 -22.67 7.16
C GLU A 124 -2.24 -22.16 7.11
N ILE A 125 -1.74 -21.59 8.21
CA ILE A 125 -0.34 -21.16 8.35
C ILE A 125 0.60 -22.37 8.24
N SER A 126 0.32 -23.46 8.96
CA SER A 126 1.14 -24.67 8.93
C SER A 126 1.25 -25.29 7.54
N LEU A 127 0.13 -25.35 6.82
CA LEU A 127 0.05 -25.96 5.49
C LEU A 127 0.65 -25.09 4.37
N ASN A 128 0.42 -23.77 4.42
CA ASN A 128 0.71 -22.88 3.29
C ASN A 128 1.87 -21.91 3.53
N LYS A 129 2.36 -21.78 4.77
CA LYS A 129 3.44 -20.86 5.16
C LYS A 129 4.52 -21.58 5.94
N THR A 130 5.05 -22.64 5.35
CA THR A 130 5.99 -23.60 5.98
C THR A 130 7.23 -22.95 6.58
N SER A 131 7.74 -21.87 6.01
CA SER A 131 8.91 -21.15 6.55
C SER A 131 8.61 -20.46 7.88
N ILE A 132 7.40 -19.91 8.06
CA ILE A 132 7.04 -19.16 9.28
C ILE A 132 6.30 -20.01 10.30
N SER A 133 5.66 -21.10 9.85
CA SER A 133 4.96 -22.03 10.75
C SER A 133 5.88 -22.56 11.84
N LYS A 134 7.12 -22.92 11.49
CA LYS A 134 8.16 -23.38 12.43
C LYS A 134 8.46 -22.42 13.57
N ILE A 135 8.26 -21.12 13.35
CA ILE A 135 8.53 -20.07 14.35
C ILE A 135 7.28 -19.84 15.22
N ILE A 136 6.10 -19.83 14.60
CA ILE A 136 4.84 -19.47 15.28
C ILE A 136 4.31 -20.63 16.15
N THR A 137 4.56 -21.89 15.77
CA THR A 137 4.06 -23.07 16.52
C THR A 137 4.95 -23.50 17.69
N GLN A 138 6.03 -22.76 18.00
CA GLN A 138 6.91 -23.03 19.15
C GLN A 138 6.45 -22.35 20.46
N LYS A 139 5.20 -21.90 20.54
CA LYS A 139 4.61 -21.34 21.76
C LYS A 139 3.92 -22.39 22.61
#